data_AF-A0A6B2GA51-F1
#
_entry.id   AF-A0A6B2GA51-F1
#
_cell.length_a   1.000
_cell.length_b   1.000
_cell.length_c   1.000
_cell.angle_alpha   90.00
_cell.angle_beta   90.00
_cell.angle_gamma   90.00
#
_symmetry.space_group_name_H-M   'P 1'
#
loop_
_entity.id
_entity.type
_entity.pdbx_description
1 polymer ?
#
loop_
_entity_poly.entity_id
_entity_poly.type
_entity_poly.pdbx_seq_one_letter_code
_entity_poly.pdbx_strand_id
1 'polypeptide(L)'
;MNMEHNIVRCGWCGKDPLYMAYHDTEWGVPVFDDTKLFEFLTLETFQAGLSWITILRKRENFRKAFDNFDYQKIAHYNDLKFELLLQDAGIIRNKL
;
A
#
# COMPACT_ATOMS: atom_id res chain seq x y z
N MET A 1 34.87 -2.33 12.48
CA MET A 1 34.20 -1.86 13.70
C MET A 1 32.83 -1.37 13.28
N ASN A 2 31.80 -2.21 13.40
CA ASN A 2 30.46 -1.89 12.93
C ASN A 2 29.87 -0.86 13.89
N MET A 3 29.76 0.40 13.46
CA MET A 3 28.90 1.35 14.15
C MET A 3 27.46 0.94 13.86
N GLU A 4 26.84 0.24 14.80
CA GLU A 4 25.39 0.16 14.89
C GLU A 4 24.88 1.59 15.01
N HIS A 5 24.48 2.18 13.88
CA HIS A 5 23.79 3.46 13.89
C HIS A 5 22.44 3.20 14.55
N ASN A 6 22.26 3.71 15.77
CA ASN A 6 20.99 3.67 16.46
C ASN A 6 20.04 4.65 15.76
N ILE A 7 19.38 4.18 14.69
CA ILE A 7 18.44 4.99 13.91
C ILE A 7 17.24 5.32 14.81
N VAL A 8 17.11 6.59 15.17
CA VAL A 8 15.93 7.12 15.84
C VAL A 8 14.83 7.30 14.79
N ARG A 9 13.74 6.53 14.91
CA ARG A 9 12.59 6.57 13.99
C ARG A 9 11.44 7.38 14.59
N CYS A 10 10.49 7.79 13.74
CA CYS A 10 9.25 8.40 14.20
C CYS A 10 8.50 7.44 15.16
N GLY A 11 7.81 8.01 16.16
CA GLY A 11 7.17 7.23 17.23
C GLY A 11 6.10 6.24 16.76
N TRP A 12 5.51 6.46 15.58
CA TRP A 12 4.51 5.58 14.99
C TRP A 12 5.10 4.32 14.31
N CYS A 13 6.40 4.30 14.02
CA CYS A 13 7.04 3.23 13.26
C CYS A 13 7.04 1.87 14.00
N GLY A 14 7.06 1.90 15.35
CA GLY A 14 7.10 0.69 16.16
C GLY A 14 8.36 -0.15 15.93
N LYS A 15 8.21 -1.49 15.94
CA LYS A 15 9.32 -2.47 15.80
C LYS A 15 9.07 -3.53 14.73
N ASP A 16 7.99 -3.42 13.96
CA ASP A 16 7.69 -4.36 12.88
C ASP A 16 8.69 -4.14 11.74
N PRO A 17 9.46 -5.15 11.30
CA PRO A 17 10.47 -4.98 10.24
C PRO A 17 9.93 -4.44 8.92
N LEU A 18 8.70 -4.81 8.55
CA LEU A 18 8.06 -4.30 7.34
C LEU A 18 7.76 -2.81 7.48
N TYR A 19 7.27 -2.39 8.65
CA TYR A 19 6.94 -0.99 8.88
C TYR A 19 8.20 -0.13 9.00
N MET A 20 9.28 -0.65 9.60
CA MET A 20 10.58 0.01 9.65
C MET A 20 11.18 0.19 8.26
N ALA A 21 11.15 -0.84 7.41
CA ALA A 21 11.63 -0.73 6.03
C ALA A 21 10.82 0.32 5.23
N TYR A 22 9.50 0.31 5.37
CA TYR A 22 8.63 1.31 4.76
C TYR A 22 8.95 2.73 5.24
N HIS A 23 9.09 2.94 6.56
CA HIS A 23 9.47 4.22 7.14
C HIS A 23 10.81 4.71 6.60
N ASP A 24 11.82 3.84 6.58
CA ASP A 24 13.20 4.22 6.28
C ASP A 24 13.44 4.48 4.79
N THR A 25 12.66 3.86 3.91
CA THR A 25 12.96 3.85 2.46
C THR A 25 11.86 4.39 1.56
N GLU A 26 10.62 4.53 2.06
CA GLU A 26 9.48 4.98 1.26
C GLU A 26 8.76 6.18 1.86
N TRP A 27 8.56 6.20 3.18
CA TRP A 27 7.77 7.26 3.81
C TRP A 27 8.52 8.60 3.82
N GLY A 28 7.88 9.64 3.29
CA GLY A 28 8.47 10.98 3.18
C GLY A 28 9.52 11.13 2.09
N VAL A 29 9.80 10.09 1.30
CA VAL A 29 10.68 10.15 0.13
C VAL A 29 9.90 10.73 -1.05
N PRO A 30 10.37 11.78 -1.73
CA PRO A 30 9.69 12.33 -2.91
C PRO A 30 9.48 11.30 -4.01
N VAL A 31 8.26 11.26 -4.56
CA VAL A 31 7.87 10.40 -5.68
C VAL A 31 7.32 11.28 -6.80
N PHE A 32 7.79 11.04 -8.02
CA PHE A 32 7.38 11.76 -9.24
C PHE A 32 6.80 10.82 -10.31
N ASP A 33 6.74 9.53 -10.02
CA ASP A 33 6.17 8.52 -10.91
C ASP A 33 4.65 8.44 -10.69
N ASP A 34 3.87 8.71 -11.73
CA ASP A 34 2.41 8.79 -11.64
C ASP A 34 1.76 7.48 -11.20
N THR A 35 2.27 6.33 -11.65
CA THR A 35 1.76 5.01 -11.27
C THR A 35 1.97 4.76 -9.77
N LYS A 36 3.16 5.08 -9.24
CA LYS A 36 3.46 4.95 -7.81
C LYS A 36 2.67 5.96 -6.97
N LEU A 37 2.45 7.18 -7.46
CA LEU A 37 1.58 8.16 -6.80
C LEU A 37 0.13 7.66 -6.73
N PHE A 38 -0.40 7.11 -7.83
CA PHE A 38 -1.74 6.54 -7.88
C PHE A 38 -1.88 5.29 -6.97
N GLU A 39 -0.85 4.45 -6.90
CA GLU A 39 -0.77 3.33 -5.95
C GLU A 39 -0.93 3.83 -4.52
N PHE A 40 -0.11 4.80 -4.09
CA PHE A 40 -0.18 5.32 -2.73
C PHE A 40 -1.51 5.98 -2.43
N LEU A 41 -2.01 6.84 -3.33
CA LEU A 41 -3.30 7.50 -3.15
C LEU A 41 -4.43 6.48 -2.94
N THR A 42 -4.45 5.42 -3.75
CA THR A 42 -5.44 4.35 -3.64
C THR A 42 -5.29 3.56 -2.34
N LEU A 43 -4.06 3.22 -1.93
CA LEU A 43 -3.84 2.47 -0.69
C LEU A 43 -4.25 3.26 0.55
N GLU A 44 -4.05 4.59 0.55
CA GLU A 44 -4.49 5.49 1.63
C GLU A 44 -6.01 5.52 1.78
N THR A 45 -6.79 5.44 0.68
CA THR A 45 -8.26 5.38 0.80
C THR A 45 -8.73 4.07 1.42
N PHE A 46 -8.08 2.94 1.10
CA PHE A 46 -8.37 1.65 1.73
C PHE A 46 -7.99 1.58 3.22
N GLN A 47 -7.19 2.52 3.72
CA GLN A 47 -6.80 2.57 5.12
C GLN A 47 -7.92 3.03 6.06
N ALA A 48 -9.01 3.62 5.55
CA ALA A 48 -10.08 4.18 6.40
C ALA A 48 -10.59 3.16 7.44
N GLY A 49 -10.41 3.48 8.73
CA GLY A 49 -10.80 2.60 9.85
C GLY A 49 -9.83 1.44 10.16
N LEU A 50 -8.68 1.38 9.49
CA LEU A 50 -7.66 0.35 9.65
C LEU A 50 -6.29 0.96 9.98
N SER A 51 -5.38 0.12 10.45
CA SER A 51 -3.97 0.49 10.61
C SER A 51 -3.22 0.41 9.28
N TRP A 52 -2.28 1.32 9.03
CA TRP A 52 -1.47 1.32 7.81
C TRP A 52 -0.69 0.01 7.61
N ILE A 53 -0.22 -0.62 8.69
CA ILE A 53 0.45 -1.93 8.60
C ILE A 53 -0.46 -3.03 8.04
N THR A 54 -1.79 -2.93 8.21
CA THR A 54 -2.76 -3.84 7.57
C THR A 54 -2.75 -3.69 6.05
N ILE A 55 -2.64 -2.45 5.56
CA ILE A 55 -2.55 -2.13 4.13
C ILE A 55 -1.20 -2.58 3.58
N LEU A 56 -0.08 -2.24 4.24
CA LEU A 56 1.26 -2.64 3.82
C LEU A 56 1.40 -4.16 3.65
N ARG A 57 0.89 -4.96 4.59
CA ARG A 57 0.92 -6.43 4.50
C ARG A 57 0.12 -6.99 3.32
N LYS A 58 -0.86 -6.23 2.82
CA LYS A 58 -1.70 -6.60 1.66
C LYS A 58 -1.26 -5.94 0.36
N ARG A 59 -0.25 -5.06 0.37
CA ARG A 59 0.16 -4.23 -0.77
C ARG A 59 0.46 -5.04 -2.04
N GLU A 60 1.14 -6.18 -1.92
CA GLU A 60 1.40 -7.07 -3.06
C GLU A 60 0.11 -7.69 -3.63
N ASN A 61 -0.87 -7.99 -2.78
CA ASN A 61 -2.17 -8.49 -3.25
C ASN A 61 -2.93 -7.38 -3.96
N PHE A 62 -2.89 -6.15 -3.46
CA PHE A 62 -3.44 -4.99 -4.16
C PHE A 62 -2.77 -4.78 -5.52
N ARG A 63 -1.44 -4.86 -5.61
CA ARG A 63 -0.73 -4.77 -6.90
C ARG A 63 -1.26 -5.80 -7.91
N LYS A 64 -1.43 -7.06 -7.49
CA LYS A 64 -1.99 -8.11 -8.36
C LYS A 64 -3.45 -7.85 -8.72
N ALA A 65 -4.28 -7.50 -7.73
CA ALA A 65 -5.72 -7.31 -7.91
C ALA A 65 -6.04 -6.11 -8.81
N PHE A 66 -5.25 -5.04 -8.68
CA PHE A 66 -5.42 -3.77 -9.40
C PHE A 66 -4.43 -3.61 -10.56
N ASP A 67 -4.01 -4.69 -11.22
CA ASP A 67 -3.24 -4.64 -12.47
C ASP A 67 -1.96 -3.74 -12.37
N ASN A 68 -1.24 -3.88 -11.27
CA ASN A 68 -0.07 -3.09 -10.85
C ASN A 68 -0.33 -1.58 -10.79
N PHE A 69 -1.57 -1.19 -10.43
CA PHE A 69 -1.98 0.21 -10.33
C PHE A 69 -1.89 0.97 -11.65
N ASP A 70 -2.01 0.25 -12.77
CA ASP A 70 -2.17 0.86 -14.10
C ASP A 70 -3.54 1.57 -14.17
N TYR A 71 -3.53 2.86 -13.90
CA TYR A 71 -4.75 3.68 -13.84
C TYR A 71 -5.51 3.71 -15.17
N GLN A 72 -4.85 3.49 -16.31
CA GLN A 72 -5.54 3.41 -17.60
C GLN A 72 -6.36 2.13 -17.70
N LYS A 73 -5.82 0.99 -17.25
CA LYS A 73 -6.59 -0.27 -17.18
C LYS A 73 -7.72 -0.20 -16.16
N ILE A 74 -7.43 0.33 -14.97
CA ILE A 74 -8.42 0.41 -13.87
C ILE A 74 -9.61 1.28 -14.27
N ALA A 75 -9.40 2.37 -15.01
CA ALA A 75 -10.46 3.24 -15.50
C ALA A 75 -11.47 2.51 -16.42
N HIS A 76 -11.09 1.36 -16.98
CA HIS A 76 -11.93 0.52 -17.85
C HIS A 76 -12.50 -0.72 -17.15
N TYR A 77 -12.34 -0.84 -15.83
CA TYR A 77 -12.97 -1.93 -15.09
C TYR A 77 -14.50 -1.89 -15.22
N ASN A 78 -15.08 -3.07 -15.32
CA ASN A 78 -16.52 -3.28 -15.42
C ASN A 78 -17.04 -4.02 -14.17
N ASP A 79 -18.34 -4.26 -14.13
CA ASP A 79 -19.02 -4.95 -13.03
C ASP A 79 -18.42 -6.33 -12.74
N LEU A 80 -17.97 -7.06 -13.76
CA LEU A 80 -17.34 -8.37 -13.56
C LEU A 80 -16.03 -8.24 -12.78
N LYS A 81 -15.18 -7.28 -13.14
CA LYS A 81 -13.94 -7.02 -12.40
C LYS A 81 -14.24 -6.55 -10.98
N PHE A 82 -15.27 -5.71 -10.79
CA PHE A 82 -15.70 -5.27 -9.47
C PHE A 82 -16.14 -6.45 -8.58
N GLU A 83 -16.97 -7.35 -9.07
CA GLU A 83 -17.41 -8.53 -8.32
C GLU A 83 -16.25 -9.47 -7.99
N LEU A 84 -15.29 -9.63 -8.91
CA LEU A 84 -14.06 -10.40 -8.63
C LEU A 84 -13.24 -9.78 -7.48
N LEU A 85 -13.10 -8.45 -7.46
CA LEU A 85 -12.39 -7.75 -6.39
C LEU A 85 -13.11 -7.90 -5.03
N LEU A 86 -14.45 -7.84 -5.02
CA LEU A 86 -15.23 -8.03 -3.79
C LEU A 86 -15.05 -9.43 -3.18
N GLN A 87 -14.71 -10.44 -3.98
CA GLN A 87 -14.46 -11.81 -3.49
C GLN A 87 -12.99 -12.05 -3.09
N ASP A 88 -12.06 -11.16 -3.43
CA ASP A 88 -10.64 -11.35 -3.18
C ASP A 88 -10.30 -11.11 -1.69
N ALA A 89 -10.06 -12.18 -0.95
CA ALA A 89 -9.64 -12.14 0.46
C ALA A 89 -8.20 -11.59 0.67
N GLY A 90 -7.42 -11.50 -0.41
CA GLY A 90 -6.09 -10.92 -0.44
C GLY A 90 -6.09 -9.42 -0.15
N ILE A 91 -7.16 -8.71 -0.50
CA ILE A 91 -7.32 -7.25 -0.31
C ILE A 91 -8.30 -6.91 0.82
N ILE A 92 -8.69 -5.64 0.93
CA ILE A 92 -9.76 -5.19 1.83
C ILE A 92 -11.08 -5.21 1.04
N ARG A 93 -12.01 -6.06 1.46
CA ARG A 93 -13.32 -6.24 0.81
C ARG A 93 -14.29 -5.20 1.35
N ASN A 94 -14.24 -3.99 0.79
CA ASN A 94 -15.19 -2.90 1.03
C ASN A 94 -15.79 -2.46 -0.31
N LYS A 95 -17.11 -2.22 -0.32
CA LYS A 95 -17.90 -1.89 -1.52
C LYS A 95 -17.99 -0.38 -1.77
N LEU A 96 -17.77 0.44 -0.74
CA LEU A 96 -17.95 1.90 -0.78
C LEU A 96 -16.84 2.60 -1.56
#